data_AF-A0A9P4PU79-F1
#
_entry.id   AF-A0A9P4PU79-F1
#
_cell.length_a   1.000
_cell.length_b   1.000
_cell.length_c   1.000
_cell.angle_alpha   90.00
_cell.angle_beta   90.00
_cell.angle_gamma   90.00
#
_symmetry.space_group_name_H-M   'P 1'
#
loop_
_entity.id
_entity.type
_entity.pdbx_description
1 polymer ?
#
loop_
_entity_poly.entity_id
_entity_poly.type
_entity_poly.pdbx_seq_one_letter_code
_entity_poly.pdbx_strand_id
1 'polypeptide(L)'
;MHANSMSIMNVLRQCATTTTNWRDLLVAMLELEEKKAMGDSRVLLEELFFLATRTLLPEQIAQNRACMHRMYEAKRTLSIRVILRYDMLREWTKRSNNHFLIVESRPPVRTMKASVSAEEYGQLHSGRRPLLSNVWATLVAAPMQGYGSYKVESAMKHHITGLDKWLMFGDEEVAGWNTETLVQMVMQALVQWQWLRDNTERMEDMEVRGWEDLEGRADECEWVRDDKRAKA
;
A
#
# COMPACT_ATOMS: atom_id res chain seq x y z
N MET A 1 18.59 -17.26 -27.48
CA MET A 1 18.84 -16.39 -26.32
C MET A 1 17.67 -15.42 -26.21
N HIS A 2 16.83 -15.53 -25.18
CA HIS A 2 15.73 -14.57 -24.98
C HIS A 2 16.33 -13.23 -24.55
N ALA A 3 16.35 -12.25 -25.46
CA ALA A 3 16.95 -10.94 -25.25
C ALA A 3 16.20 -10.03 -24.25
N ASN A 4 15.10 -10.51 -23.64
CA ASN A 4 14.18 -9.69 -22.84
C ASN A 4 13.87 -10.25 -21.45
N SER A 5 14.65 -11.19 -20.90
CA SER A 5 14.40 -11.65 -19.53
C SER A 5 14.98 -10.68 -18.49
N MET A 6 14.43 -9.47 -18.41
CA MET A 6 14.55 -8.71 -17.17
C MET A 6 13.84 -9.52 -16.09
N SER A 7 14.60 -9.94 -15.07
CA SER A 7 14.02 -10.58 -13.89
C SER A 7 12.99 -9.63 -13.27
N ILE A 8 11.86 -10.18 -12.80
CA ILE A 8 10.86 -9.43 -12.03
C ILE A 8 11.51 -8.66 -10.89
N MET A 9 12.57 -9.20 -10.28
CA MET A 9 13.32 -8.51 -9.23
C MET A 9 13.99 -7.22 -9.72
N ASN A 10 14.44 -7.16 -10.98
CA ASN A 10 15.01 -5.93 -11.54
C ASN A 10 13.93 -4.88 -11.76
N VAL A 11 12.77 -5.29 -12.25
CA VAL A 11 11.62 -4.41 -12.47
C VAL A 11 11.09 -3.87 -11.16
N LEU A 12 10.97 -4.73 -10.13
CA LEU A 12 10.53 -4.33 -8.80
C LEU A 12 11.43 -3.28 -8.15
N ARG A 13 12.73 -3.24 -8.49
CA ARG A 13 13.69 -2.25 -7.96
C ARG A 13 13.65 -0.91 -8.70
N GLN A 14 13.01 -0.84 -9.87
CA GLN A 14 12.86 0.40 -10.62
C GLN A 14 11.64 1.18 -10.13
N CYS A 15 11.60 2.48 -10.43
CA CYS A 15 10.40 3.30 -10.23
C CYS A 15 9.22 2.70 -10.97
N ALA A 16 8.02 2.90 -10.43
CA ALA A 16 6.79 2.48 -11.07
C ALA A 16 6.64 3.21 -12.41
N THR A 17 6.42 2.44 -13.47
CA THR A 17 6.04 2.99 -14.78
C THR A 17 4.78 2.31 -15.29
N THR A 18 3.92 3.11 -15.94
CA THR A 18 2.72 2.61 -16.63
C THR A 18 3.08 1.78 -17.86
N THR A 19 4.34 1.80 -18.31
CA THR A 19 4.82 1.05 -19.46
C THR A 19 5.33 -0.34 -19.12
N THR A 20 5.42 -0.71 -17.84
CA THR A 20 5.85 -2.06 -17.45
C THR A 20 4.78 -3.07 -17.86
N ASN A 21 5.14 -4.00 -18.75
CA ASN A 21 4.26 -5.09 -19.13
C ASN A 21 4.30 -6.21 -18.07
N TRP A 22 3.65 -5.95 -16.93
CA TRP A 22 3.53 -6.89 -15.83
C TRP A 22 2.87 -8.22 -16.25
N ARG A 23 1.93 -8.19 -17.19
CA ARG A 23 1.27 -9.40 -17.68
C ARG A 23 2.28 -10.35 -18.31
N ASP A 24 3.09 -9.85 -19.26
CA ASP A 24 4.09 -10.69 -19.93
C ASP A 24 5.12 -11.24 -18.95
N LEU A 25 5.54 -10.44 -17.96
CA LEU A 25 6.49 -10.87 -16.93
C LEU A 25 5.92 -12.00 -16.06
N LEU A 26 4.66 -11.87 -15.62
CA LEU A 26 4.00 -12.85 -14.74
C LEU A 26 3.57 -14.10 -15.51
N VAL A 27 3.11 -13.97 -16.75
CA VAL A 27 2.76 -15.12 -17.62
C VAL A 27 4.02 -15.91 -17.97
N ALA A 28 5.15 -15.25 -18.23
CA ALA A 28 6.42 -15.94 -18.45
C ALA A 28 6.85 -16.77 -17.24
N MET A 29 6.50 -16.38 -16.00
CA MET A 29 6.73 -17.23 -14.81
C MET A 29 5.91 -18.52 -14.86
N LEU A 30 4.65 -18.44 -15.29
CA LEU A 30 3.76 -19.60 -15.44
C LEU A 30 4.29 -20.58 -16.50
N GLU A 31 4.80 -20.04 -17.62
CA GLU A 31 5.31 -20.84 -18.75
C GLU A 31 6.69 -21.48 -18.50
N LEU A 32 7.49 -20.94 -17.56
CA LEU A 32 8.83 -21.43 -17.24
C LEU A 32 8.83 -22.82 -16.58
N GLU A 33 7.74 -23.21 -15.91
CA GLU A 33 7.65 -24.46 -15.15
C GLU A 33 7.03 -25.63 -15.92
N GLU A 34 6.16 -25.39 -16.92
CA GLU A 34 5.67 -26.46 -17.83
C GLU A 34 6.83 -27.26 -18.45
N LYS A 35 8.02 -26.65 -18.54
CA LYS A 35 9.21 -27.23 -19.17
C LYS A 35 10.23 -27.82 -18.19
N LYS A 36 10.13 -27.63 -16.87
CA LYS A 36 11.29 -27.86 -15.95
C LYS A 36 11.04 -28.53 -14.59
N ALA A 37 9.85 -29.01 -14.25
CA ALA A 37 9.60 -29.78 -13.02
C ALA A 37 10.01 -29.06 -11.70
N MET A 38 10.04 -27.72 -11.71
CA MET A 38 10.00 -26.92 -10.49
C MET A 38 8.52 -26.70 -10.17
N GLY A 39 8.10 -27.00 -8.94
CA GLY A 39 6.93 -26.41 -8.28
C GLY A 39 5.57 -26.39 -8.99
N ASP A 40 4.60 -25.76 -8.31
CA ASP A 40 3.33 -25.34 -8.88
C ASP A 40 3.44 -23.81 -9.09
N SER A 41 3.68 -23.36 -10.33
CA SER A 41 3.91 -21.95 -10.69
C SER A 41 2.81 -21.02 -10.21
N ARG A 42 1.61 -21.56 -10.07
CA ARG A 42 0.49 -20.87 -9.47
C ARG A 42 0.76 -20.53 -8.01
N VAL A 43 1.30 -21.47 -7.23
CA VAL A 43 1.70 -21.26 -5.84
C VAL A 43 2.73 -20.13 -5.74
N LEU A 44 3.68 -20.03 -6.67
CA LEU A 44 4.63 -18.91 -6.70
C LEU A 44 3.94 -17.55 -6.91
N LEU A 45 2.91 -17.49 -7.77
CA LEU A 45 2.11 -16.27 -7.92
C LEU A 45 1.29 -15.94 -6.67
N GLU A 46 0.73 -16.96 -6.00
CA GLU A 46 0.04 -16.78 -4.72
C GLU A 46 1.01 -16.28 -3.64
N GLU A 47 2.22 -16.84 -3.55
CA GLU A 47 3.26 -16.35 -2.63
C GLU A 47 3.67 -14.91 -2.95
N LEU A 48 3.82 -14.57 -4.24
CA LEU A 48 4.13 -13.19 -4.63
C LEU A 48 3.00 -12.23 -4.28
N PHE A 49 1.74 -12.65 -4.44
CA PHE A 49 0.57 -11.88 -4.01
C PHE A 49 0.59 -11.63 -2.50
N PHE A 50 0.85 -12.66 -1.70
CA PHE A 50 0.88 -12.53 -0.24
C PHE A 50 2.12 -11.79 0.25
N LEU A 51 3.27 -11.92 -0.40
CA LEU A 51 4.43 -11.07 -0.15
C LEU A 51 4.06 -9.60 -0.33
N ALA A 52 3.41 -9.26 -1.45
CA ALA A 52 3.00 -7.90 -1.73
C ALA A 52 1.97 -7.38 -0.71
N THR A 53 0.91 -8.16 -0.43
CA THR A 53 -0.24 -7.70 0.36
C THR A 53 -0.08 -7.83 1.87
N ARG A 54 0.72 -8.79 2.36
CA ARG A 54 0.91 -8.99 3.80
C ARG A 54 2.22 -8.40 4.33
N THR A 55 3.19 -8.20 3.46
CA THR A 55 4.51 -7.65 3.85
C THR A 55 4.74 -6.30 3.19
N LEU A 56 4.92 -6.24 1.87
CA LEU A 56 5.44 -5.05 1.21
C LEU A 56 4.52 -3.82 1.34
N LEU A 57 3.22 -3.98 1.06
CA LEU A 57 2.24 -2.90 1.17
C LEU A 57 2.09 -2.41 2.63
N PRO A 58 1.86 -3.28 3.64
CA PRO A 58 1.79 -2.84 5.03
C PRO A 58 3.03 -2.08 5.51
N GLU A 59 4.23 -2.57 5.23
CA GLU A 59 5.48 -1.89 5.63
C GLU A 59 5.58 -0.51 4.94
N GLN A 60 5.25 -0.43 3.65
CA GLN A 60 5.31 0.83 2.93
C GLN A 60 4.23 1.82 3.39
N ILE A 61 3.02 1.34 3.75
CA ILE A 61 1.97 2.18 4.37
C ILE A 61 2.47 2.74 5.70
N ALA A 62 3.11 1.92 6.53
CA ALA A 62 3.65 2.37 7.82
C ALA A 62 4.72 3.47 7.62
N GLN A 63 5.65 3.27 6.68
CA GLN A 63 6.67 4.27 6.34
C GLN A 63 6.06 5.56 5.79
N ASN A 64 5.12 5.46 4.83
CA ASN A 64 4.42 6.61 4.27
C ASN A 64 3.67 7.39 5.36
N ARG A 65 2.98 6.70 6.28
CA ARG A 65 2.30 7.33 7.43
C ARG A 65 3.27 8.02 8.37
N ALA A 66 4.45 7.46 8.61
CA ALA A 66 5.48 8.13 9.40
C ALA A 66 5.94 9.43 8.75
N CYS A 67 6.17 9.42 7.42
CA CYS A 67 6.51 10.62 6.66
C CYS A 67 5.38 11.66 6.69
N MET A 68 4.13 11.22 6.50
CA MET A 68 2.95 12.07 6.60
C MET A 68 2.83 12.76 7.96
N HIS A 69 3.08 12.03 9.05
CA HIS A 69 3.04 12.60 10.38
C HIS A 69 4.06 13.73 10.55
N ARG A 70 5.32 13.51 10.13
CA ARG A 70 6.38 14.55 10.17
C ARG A 70 6.04 15.74 9.28
N MET A 71 5.52 15.48 8.08
CA MET A 71 5.05 16.50 7.15
C MET A 71 3.96 17.38 7.78
N TYR A 72 2.91 16.80 8.38
CA TYR A 72 1.81 17.57 8.98
C TYR A 72 2.20 18.28 10.27
N GLU A 73 3.15 17.74 11.05
CA GLU A 73 3.72 18.47 12.20
C GLU A 73 4.51 19.70 11.74
N ALA A 74 5.30 19.58 10.66
CA ALA A 74 6.08 20.68 10.09
C ALA A 74 5.21 21.72 9.36
N LYS A 75 4.21 21.27 8.59
CA LYS A 75 3.34 22.10 7.72
C LYS A 75 1.87 21.95 8.14
N ARG A 76 1.51 22.49 9.29
CA ARG A 76 0.18 22.34 9.94
C ARG A 76 -1.02 22.90 9.17
N THR A 77 -0.79 23.70 8.13
CA THR A 77 -1.82 24.28 7.27
C THR A 77 -2.01 23.52 5.96
N LEU A 78 -1.25 22.45 5.74
CA LEU A 78 -1.30 21.67 4.52
C LEU A 78 -2.65 20.95 4.37
N SER A 79 -3.09 20.80 3.12
CA SER A 79 -4.30 20.05 2.78
C SER A 79 -4.19 18.57 3.17
N ILE A 80 -5.33 17.96 3.50
CA ILE A 80 -5.41 16.50 3.69
C ILE A 80 -5.30 15.73 2.37
N ARG A 81 -5.47 16.39 1.22
CA ARG A 81 -5.48 15.77 -0.13
C ARG A 81 -4.12 15.80 -0.82
N VAL A 82 -3.05 15.55 -0.06
CA VAL A 82 -1.71 15.39 -0.63
C VAL A 82 -1.65 14.09 -1.43
N ILE A 83 -1.32 14.15 -2.72
CA ILE A 83 -1.36 13.00 -3.64
C ILE A 83 -0.39 11.87 -3.27
N LEU A 84 0.65 12.19 -2.48
CA LEU A 84 1.68 11.24 -2.04
C LEU A 84 1.24 10.34 -0.89
N ARG A 85 0.06 10.58 -0.30
CA ARG A 85 -0.47 9.74 0.78
C ARG A 85 -0.81 8.35 0.29
N TYR A 86 -0.60 7.34 1.13
CA TYR A 86 -0.97 5.96 0.82
C TYR A 86 -2.46 5.79 0.50
N ASP A 87 -3.34 6.52 1.21
CA ASP A 87 -4.78 6.48 0.99
C ASP A 87 -5.23 7.33 -0.20
N MET A 88 -4.32 7.97 -0.95
CA MET A 88 -4.60 8.70 -2.18
C MET A 88 -4.23 7.93 -3.46
N LEU A 89 -3.66 6.73 -3.31
CA LEU A 89 -3.38 5.82 -4.44
C LEU A 89 -4.65 5.36 -5.17
N ARG A 90 -5.77 5.32 -4.45
CA ARG A 90 -7.09 4.98 -4.98
C ARG A 90 -8.12 5.99 -4.48
N GLU A 91 -9.27 6.02 -5.14
CA GLU A 91 -10.36 6.91 -4.75
C GLU A 91 -10.89 6.56 -3.35
N TRP A 92 -11.17 7.60 -2.57
CA TRP A 92 -11.78 7.47 -1.25
C TRP A 92 -13.23 7.00 -1.38
N THR A 93 -13.57 6.01 -0.58
CA THR A 93 -14.91 5.41 -0.56
C THR A 93 -15.90 6.38 0.07
N LYS A 94 -17.01 6.64 -0.62
CA LYS A 94 -18.09 7.49 -0.14
C LYS A 94 -19.18 6.63 0.52
N ARG A 95 -19.65 7.03 1.70
CA ARG A 95 -20.88 6.50 2.34
C ARG A 95 -22.14 7.10 1.71
N SER A 96 -22.06 8.38 1.33
CA SER A 96 -23.10 9.16 0.67
C SER A 96 -22.44 10.26 -0.17
N ASN A 97 -23.21 10.96 -1.01
CA ASN A 97 -22.66 11.96 -1.96
C ASN A 97 -21.65 12.95 -1.36
N ASN A 98 -21.81 13.29 -0.07
CA ASN A 98 -20.97 14.29 0.62
C ASN A 98 -20.17 13.73 1.82
N HIS A 99 -20.16 12.42 2.06
CA HIS A 99 -19.47 11.85 3.22
C HIS A 99 -18.56 10.69 2.83
N PHE A 100 -17.26 10.85 3.09
CA PHE A 100 -16.27 9.79 2.99
C PHE A 100 -16.35 8.85 4.19
N LEU A 101 -16.01 7.58 3.97
CA LEU A 101 -15.75 6.64 5.04
C LEU A 101 -14.35 6.90 5.61
N ILE A 102 -14.30 7.20 6.90
CA ILE A 102 -13.08 7.62 7.59
C ILE A 102 -12.93 6.78 8.86
N VAL A 103 -11.71 6.33 9.11
CA VAL A 103 -11.31 5.65 10.35
C VAL A 103 -10.40 6.59 11.14
N GLU A 104 -10.78 6.83 12.38
CA GLU A 104 -10.00 7.65 13.31
C GLU A 104 -8.72 6.93 13.74
N SER A 105 -7.60 7.66 13.71
CA SER A 105 -6.33 7.18 14.26
C SER A 105 -6.34 7.32 15.77
N ARG A 106 -6.61 6.23 16.49
CA ARG A 106 -6.60 6.20 17.96
C ARG A 106 -5.30 5.61 18.49
N PRO A 107 -4.82 6.03 19.68
CA PRO A 107 -3.70 5.37 20.33
C PRO A 107 -3.99 3.89 20.58
N PRO A 108 -3.00 2.99 20.48
CA PRO A 108 -3.23 1.57 20.67
C PRO A 108 -3.57 1.26 22.14
N VAL A 109 -4.51 0.33 22.33
CA VAL A 109 -4.90 -0.15 23.66
C VAL A 109 -3.83 -1.12 24.15
N ARG A 110 -3.25 -0.87 25.33
CA ARG A 110 -2.08 -1.60 25.89
C ARG A 110 -2.28 -3.12 26.11
N THR A 111 -3.45 -3.67 25.82
CA THR A 111 -3.90 -5.01 26.22
C THR A 111 -4.40 -5.86 25.05
N MET A 112 -3.69 -5.86 23.91
CA MET A 112 -3.94 -6.86 22.87
C MET A 112 -2.87 -7.95 22.89
N LYS A 113 -3.26 -9.15 23.31
CA LYS A 113 -2.46 -10.37 23.08
C LYS A 113 -2.54 -10.70 21.58
N ALA A 114 -1.40 -11.08 20.98
CA ALA A 114 -1.38 -11.60 19.62
C ALA A 114 -2.31 -12.83 19.53
N SER A 115 -3.23 -12.83 18.56
CA SER A 115 -4.30 -13.83 18.47
C SER A 115 -3.91 -15.09 17.69
N VAL A 116 -2.71 -15.13 17.09
CA VAL A 116 -2.25 -16.25 16.26
C VAL A 116 -0.82 -16.63 16.65
N SER A 117 -0.60 -17.91 16.93
CA SER A 117 0.73 -18.49 17.01
C SER A 117 1.37 -18.39 15.62
N ALA A 118 2.29 -17.44 15.43
CA ALA A 118 3.04 -17.31 14.18
C ALA A 118 3.85 -18.59 13.85
N GLU A 119 4.11 -19.41 14.86
CA GLU A 119 4.89 -20.65 14.79
C GLU A 119 4.10 -21.76 14.07
N GLU A 120 2.80 -21.92 14.32
CA GLU A 120 1.96 -22.92 13.66
C GLU A 120 1.72 -22.59 12.18
N TYR A 121 1.47 -21.31 11.88
CA TYR A 121 1.26 -20.87 10.49
C TYR A 121 2.54 -20.99 9.63
N GLY A 122 3.71 -20.68 10.22
CA GLY A 122 5.00 -20.78 9.52
C GLY A 122 5.39 -22.21 9.12
N GLN A 123 4.82 -23.23 9.75
CA GLN A 123 5.02 -24.63 9.37
C GLN A 123 4.24 -25.01 8.09
N LEU A 124 3.06 -24.41 7.86
CA LEU A 124 2.27 -24.65 6.64
C LEU A 124 2.74 -23.79 5.45
N HIS A 125 3.14 -22.54 5.71
CA HIS A 125 3.54 -21.59 4.68
C HIS A 125 4.90 -20.97 4.98
N SER A 126 5.97 -21.67 4.60
CA SER A 126 7.34 -21.23 4.86
C SER A 126 7.61 -19.87 4.18
N GLY A 127 7.92 -18.85 4.99
CA GLY A 127 8.24 -17.50 4.49
C GLY A 127 7.03 -16.59 4.23
N ARG A 128 5.79 -17.07 4.36
CA ARG A 128 4.57 -16.26 4.23
C ARG A 128 4.20 -15.65 5.58
N ARG A 129 3.97 -14.33 5.62
CA ARG A 129 3.44 -13.68 6.83
C ARG A 129 1.96 -14.10 7.02
N PRO A 130 1.52 -14.46 8.24
CA PRO A 130 0.12 -14.75 8.50
C PRO A 130 -0.74 -13.51 8.26
N LEU A 131 -2.01 -13.73 7.90
CA LEU A 131 -2.98 -12.65 7.81
C LEU A 131 -3.18 -12.01 9.19
N LEU A 132 -2.93 -10.70 9.28
CA LEU A 132 -3.17 -9.93 10.49
C LEU A 132 -4.60 -9.38 10.46
N SER A 133 -5.51 -10.01 11.20
CA SER A 133 -6.93 -9.58 11.24
C SER A 133 -7.11 -8.14 11.73
N ASN A 134 -6.15 -7.62 12.49
CA ASN A 134 -6.08 -6.25 12.97
C ASN A 134 -5.13 -5.35 12.15
N VAL A 135 -4.74 -5.74 10.93
CA VAL A 135 -3.74 -5.01 10.12
C VAL A 135 -4.03 -3.51 10.04
N TRP A 136 -5.27 -3.12 9.72
CA TRP A 136 -5.64 -1.71 9.62
C TRP A 136 -5.62 -1.00 10.97
N ALA A 137 -6.12 -1.63 12.03
CA ALA A 137 -6.05 -1.06 13.37
C ALA A 137 -4.60 -0.81 13.81
N THR A 138 -3.67 -1.67 13.42
CA THR A 138 -2.24 -1.50 13.65
C THR A 138 -1.64 -0.40 12.77
N LEU A 139 -1.90 -0.40 11.46
CA LEU A 139 -1.33 0.57 10.52
C LEU A 139 -1.80 2.01 10.77
N VAL A 140 -3.05 2.20 11.18
CA VAL A 140 -3.65 3.53 11.38
C VAL A 140 -3.58 3.99 12.83
N ALA A 141 -2.97 3.23 13.73
CA ALA A 141 -2.82 3.61 15.13
C ALA A 141 -2.10 4.96 15.26
N ALA A 142 -2.57 5.80 16.18
CA ALA A 142 -1.86 7.01 16.56
C ALA A 142 -0.68 6.68 17.50
N PRO A 143 0.27 7.60 17.69
CA PRO A 143 1.25 7.48 18.76
C PRO A 143 0.59 7.25 20.13
N MET A 144 1.31 6.61 21.07
CA MET A 144 0.79 6.30 22.41
C MET A 144 0.24 7.53 23.15
N GLN A 145 0.88 8.68 22.96
CA GLN A 145 0.53 9.97 23.54
C GLN A 145 -0.53 10.74 22.75
N GLY A 146 -1.01 10.19 21.62
CA GLY A 146 -1.82 10.91 20.65
C GLY A 146 -0.99 11.83 19.74
N TYR A 147 -1.67 12.59 18.89
CA TYR A 147 -1.04 13.60 18.05
C TYR A 147 -0.90 14.94 18.78
N GLY A 148 0.10 15.74 18.42
CA GLY A 148 0.39 17.01 19.10
C GLY A 148 -0.67 18.09 18.90
N SER A 149 -1.55 17.94 17.89
CA SER A 149 -2.65 18.87 17.65
C SER A 149 -3.85 18.21 16.97
N TYR A 150 -5.03 18.79 17.15
CA TYR A 150 -6.26 18.39 16.47
C TYR A 150 -6.12 18.44 14.93
N LYS A 151 -5.33 19.40 14.40
CA LYS A 151 -5.10 19.49 12.95
C LYS A 151 -4.33 18.29 12.42
N VAL A 152 -3.26 17.89 13.11
CA VAL A 152 -2.47 16.71 12.75
C VAL A 152 -3.32 15.45 12.93
N GLU A 153 -4.05 15.32 14.04
CA GLU A 153 -5.01 14.23 14.27
C GLU A 153 -6.02 14.11 13.11
N SER A 154 -6.62 15.24 12.70
CA SER A 154 -7.58 15.24 11.60
C SER A 154 -6.94 14.90 10.26
N ALA A 155 -5.70 15.30 10.02
CA ALA A 155 -4.98 14.98 8.79
C ALA A 155 -4.53 13.52 8.75
N MET A 156 -4.26 12.91 9.91
CA MET A 156 -3.75 11.54 10.01
C MET A 156 -4.83 10.45 9.98
N LYS A 157 -6.12 10.84 9.97
CA LYS A 157 -7.23 9.92 9.74
C LYS A 157 -7.03 9.15 8.44
N HIS A 158 -7.48 7.89 8.46
CA HIS A 158 -7.43 7.02 7.30
C HIS A 158 -8.74 7.13 6.51
N HIS A 159 -8.63 7.41 5.22
CA HIS A 159 -9.76 7.35 4.30
C HIS A 159 -9.84 5.96 3.68
N ILE A 160 -10.98 5.29 3.82
CA ILE A 160 -11.16 3.92 3.32
C ILE A 160 -11.10 3.93 1.78
N THR A 161 -10.35 3.01 1.20
CA THR A 161 -10.19 2.87 -0.25
C THR A 161 -10.41 1.43 -0.71
N GLY A 162 -10.30 1.19 -2.02
CA GLY A 162 -10.27 -0.17 -2.55
C GLY A 162 -8.98 -0.95 -2.21
N LEU A 163 -7.92 -0.29 -1.71
CA LEU A 163 -6.69 -0.96 -1.24
C LEU A 163 -6.95 -1.75 0.04
N ASP A 164 -7.92 -1.31 0.85
CA ASP A 164 -8.26 -1.86 2.15
C ASP A 164 -8.62 -3.35 2.08
N LYS A 165 -9.34 -3.74 1.03
CA LYS A 165 -9.70 -5.14 0.77
C LYS A 165 -8.46 -6.01 0.53
N TRP A 166 -7.41 -5.45 -0.07
CA TRP A 166 -6.25 -6.24 -0.49
C TRP A 166 -5.44 -6.77 0.68
N LEU A 167 -5.38 -6.03 1.79
CA LEU A 167 -4.69 -6.46 3.01
C LEU A 167 -5.49 -7.51 3.80
N MET A 168 -6.73 -7.81 3.37
CA MET A 168 -7.66 -8.68 4.08
C MET A 168 -7.94 -10.01 3.36
N PHE A 169 -7.34 -10.25 2.18
CA PHE A 169 -7.54 -11.50 1.46
C PHE A 169 -6.94 -12.71 2.21
N GLY A 170 -7.79 -13.71 2.44
CA GLY A 170 -7.41 -14.98 3.06
C GLY A 170 -6.83 -15.98 2.06
N ASP A 171 -6.12 -16.98 2.57
CA ASP A 171 -5.50 -18.04 1.77
C ASP A 171 -6.53 -18.80 0.91
N GLU A 172 -7.67 -19.17 1.49
CA GLU A 172 -8.75 -19.90 0.80
C GLU A 172 -9.38 -19.08 -0.34
N GLU A 173 -9.57 -17.77 -0.13
CA GLU A 173 -10.16 -16.89 -1.15
C GLU A 173 -9.24 -16.78 -2.36
N VAL A 174 -7.93 -16.61 -2.14
CA VAL A 174 -6.93 -16.50 -3.22
C VAL A 174 -6.75 -17.84 -3.93
N ALA A 175 -6.73 -18.95 -3.19
CA ALA A 175 -6.65 -20.29 -3.78
C ALA A 175 -7.85 -20.58 -4.71
N GLY A 176 -9.02 -20.01 -4.42
CA GLY A 176 -10.22 -20.13 -5.25
C GLY A 176 -10.22 -19.30 -6.54
N TRP A 177 -9.27 -18.39 -6.74
CA TRP A 177 -9.23 -17.56 -7.96
C TRP A 177 -8.80 -18.35 -9.19
N ASN A 178 -9.37 -18.04 -10.35
CA ASN A 178 -8.77 -18.54 -11.59
C ASN A 178 -7.41 -17.84 -11.86
N THR A 179 -6.59 -18.43 -12.74
CA THR A 179 -5.23 -17.93 -13.02
C THR A 179 -5.22 -16.51 -13.57
N GLU A 180 -6.19 -16.14 -14.41
CA GLU A 180 -6.28 -14.79 -14.99
C GLU A 180 -6.51 -13.74 -13.89
N THR A 181 -7.46 -14.01 -12.99
CA THR A 181 -7.71 -13.17 -11.82
C THR A 181 -6.47 -13.05 -10.94
N LEU A 182 -5.78 -14.17 -10.66
CA LEU A 182 -4.58 -14.15 -9.84
C LEU A 182 -3.47 -13.28 -10.46
N VAL A 183 -3.19 -13.45 -11.76
CA VAL A 183 -2.21 -12.62 -12.49
C VAL A 183 -2.60 -11.14 -12.44
N GLN A 184 -3.87 -10.81 -12.68
CA GLN A 184 -4.35 -9.44 -12.62
C GLN A 184 -4.17 -8.84 -11.21
N MET A 185 -4.52 -9.59 -10.16
CA MET A 185 -4.43 -9.14 -8.78
C MET A 185 -2.97 -8.97 -8.33
N VAL A 186 -2.06 -9.87 -8.72
CA VAL A 186 -0.62 -9.74 -8.48
C VAL A 186 -0.07 -8.48 -9.17
N MET A 187 -0.36 -8.30 -10.46
CA MET A 187 0.06 -7.10 -11.20
C MET A 187 -0.40 -5.83 -10.50
N GLN A 188 -1.68 -5.78 -10.11
CA GLN A 188 -2.24 -4.61 -9.43
C GLN A 188 -1.56 -4.38 -8.06
N ALA A 189 -1.35 -5.42 -7.26
CA ALA A 189 -0.65 -5.32 -5.98
C ALA A 189 0.77 -4.76 -6.12
N LEU A 190 1.53 -5.25 -7.09
CA LEU A 190 2.92 -4.82 -7.32
C LEU A 190 3.00 -3.38 -7.82
N VAL A 191 2.14 -2.96 -8.75
CA VAL A 191 2.08 -1.57 -9.22
C VAL A 191 1.74 -0.61 -8.10
N GLN A 192 0.74 -0.93 -7.27
CA GLN A 192 0.37 -0.08 -6.13
C GLN A 192 1.50 0.01 -5.11
N TRP A 193 2.20 -1.09 -4.84
CA TRP A 193 3.37 -1.07 -3.96
C TRP A 193 4.48 -0.18 -4.49
N GLN A 194 4.83 -0.28 -5.79
CA GLN A 194 5.86 0.58 -6.37
C GLN A 194 5.47 2.05 -6.35
N TRP A 195 4.22 2.40 -6.68
CA TRP A 195 3.73 3.78 -6.56
C TRP A 195 3.84 4.29 -5.13
N LEU A 196 3.51 3.45 -4.15
CA LEU A 196 3.61 3.85 -2.76
C LEU A 196 5.06 4.05 -2.32
N ARG A 197 5.97 3.17 -2.75
CA ARG A 197 7.40 3.29 -2.48
C ARG A 197 7.95 4.59 -3.06
N ASP A 198 7.70 4.83 -4.35
CA ASP A 198 8.13 6.06 -5.03
C ASP A 198 7.52 7.31 -4.38
N ASN A 199 6.27 7.25 -3.89
CA ASN A 199 5.65 8.35 -3.16
C ASN A 199 6.33 8.62 -1.82
N THR A 200 6.66 7.56 -1.07
CA THR A 200 7.40 7.69 0.20
C THR A 200 8.79 8.26 -0.02
N GLU A 201 9.53 7.76 -1.01
CA GLU A 201 10.87 8.28 -1.37
C GLU A 201 10.81 9.78 -1.69
N ARG A 202 9.82 10.22 -2.48
CA ARG A 202 9.61 11.66 -2.74
C ARG A 202 9.31 12.46 -1.47
N MET A 203 8.51 11.92 -0.54
CA MET A 203 8.24 12.60 0.73
C MET A 203 9.50 12.71 1.58
N GLU A 204 10.36 11.68 1.60
CA GLU A 204 11.64 11.71 2.31
C GLU A 204 12.59 12.73 1.68
N ASP A 205 12.65 12.82 0.35
CA ASP A 205 13.42 13.85 -0.36
C ASP A 205 12.91 15.28 -0.09
N MET A 206 11.60 15.46 0.03
CA MET A 206 11.00 16.74 0.46
C MET A 206 11.36 17.07 1.90
N GLU A 207 11.38 16.07 2.79
CA GLU A 207 11.75 16.25 4.20
C GLU A 207 13.16 16.80 4.35
N VAL A 208 14.13 16.25 3.61
CA VAL A 208 15.52 16.72 3.59
C VAL A 208 15.62 18.19 3.16
N ARG A 209 14.74 18.62 2.25
CA ARG A 209 14.64 20.01 1.77
C ARG A 209 13.68 20.86 2.60
N GLY A 210 13.34 20.46 3.82
CA GLY A 210 12.50 21.25 4.72
C GLY A 210 11.05 21.44 4.25
N TRP A 211 10.57 20.56 3.36
CA TRP A 211 9.23 20.62 2.76
C TRP A 211 8.98 21.89 1.92
N GLU A 212 10.02 22.46 1.32
CA GLU A 212 9.93 23.65 0.47
C GLU A 212 8.98 23.46 -0.73
N ASP A 213 8.89 22.26 -1.31
CA ASP A 213 7.98 21.97 -2.44
C ASP A 213 6.49 22.01 -2.07
N LEU A 214 6.18 22.06 -0.76
CA LEU A 214 4.82 22.16 -0.24
C LEU A 214 4.46 23.59 0.18
N GLU A 215 5.34 24.56 -0.10
CA GLU A 215 5.06 25.98 0.10
C GLU A 215 4.18 26.55 -1.01
N GLY A 216 3.26 27.44 -0.64
CA GLY A 216 2.28 28.02 -1.56
C GLY A 216 0.84 27.66 -1.22
N ARG A 217 -0.10 28.14 -2.04
CA ARG A 217 -1.51 27.82 -1.86
C ARG A 217 -1.82 26.42 -2.36
N ALA A 218 -2.85 25.78 -1.79
CA ALA A 218 -3.27 24.44 -2.19
C ALA A 218 -3.60 24.33 -3.70
N ASP A 219 -4.05 25.43 -4.32
CA ASP A 219 -4.35 25.48 -5.75
C ASP A 219 -3.14 25.77 -6.65
N GLU A 220 -1.99 26.07 -6.05
CA GLU A 220 -0.70 26.29 -6.71
C GLU A 220 0.26 25.12 -6.49
N CYS A 221 -0.05 24.23 -5.54
CA CYS A 221 0.77 23.08 -5.19
C CYS A 221 0.38 21.85 -6.02
N GLU A 222 1.28 21.40 -6.90
CA GLU A 222 1.08 20.21 -7.74
C GLU A 222 0.82 18.93 -6.94
N TRP A 223 1.25 18.91 -5.67
CA TRP A 223 1.09 17.79 -4.76
C TRP A 223 -0.27 17.74 -4.08
N VAL A 224 -1.15 18.73 -4.29
CA VAL A 224 -2.48 18.78 -3.69
C VAL A 224 -3.55 18.57 -4.76
N ARG A 225 -4.40 17.55 -4.55
CA ARG A 225 -5.52 17.27 -5.45
C ARG A 225 -6.69 18.19 -5.13
N ASP A 226 -6.76 19.31 -5.83
CA ASP A 226 -7.79 20.32 -5.59
C ASP A 226 -9.13 19.92 -6.24
N ASP A 227 -10.21 19.89 -5.44
CA ASP A 227 -11.54 19.42 -5.87
C ASP A 227 -12.35 20.51 -6.61
N LYS A 228 -11.67 21.40 -7.33
CA LYS A 228 -12.34 22.50 -8.05
C LYS A 228 -13.29 22.00 -9.16
N ARG A 229 -13.25 20.71 -9.51
CA ARG A 229 -14.20 20.06 -10.44
C ARG A 229 -15.51 19.56 -9.81
N ALA A 230 -15.64 19.51 -8.48
CA ALA A 230 -16.89 19.09 -7.83
C ALA A 230 -17.94 20.20 -7.67
N LYS A 231 -17.66 21.42 -8.16
CA LYS A 231 -18.55 22.58 -8.10
C LYS A 231 -18.83 23.21 -9.48
N ALA A 232 -18.65 22.47 -10.57
CA ALA A 232 -19.05 22.88 -11.91
C ALA A 232 -20.20 22.00 -12.41
#